data_AF-A0A9N9JHF2-F1
#
_entry.id   AF-A0A9N9JHF2-F1
#
_cell.length_a   1.000
_cell.length_b   1.000
_cell.length_c   1.000
_cell.angle_alpha   90.00
_cell.angle_beta   90.00
_cell.angle_gamma   90.00
#
_symmetry.space_group_name_H-M   'P 1'
#
loop_
_entity.id
_entity.type
_entity.pdbx_description
1 polymer ?
#
loop_
_entity_poly.entity_id
_entity_poly.type
_entity_poly.pdbx_seq_one_letter_code
_entity_poly.pdbx_strand_id
1 'polypeptide(L)'
;MINFTNEEEEIVRKAFDRAFQDPSDLSERFMLFINKCSREYETTKDYYAPYTTLIQASGTGKSKLLKNFAENIMTVYCCLRDSKSSGYPSRSHIANTLLREFENERDAIVTYLAYICACFQKLQEFNGSCKEWIDEHTNKNSQ
;
A
#
# COMPACT_ATOMS: atom_id res chain seq x y z
N MET A 1 -3.95 -10.41 -18.30
CA MET A 1 -3.01 -9.42 -17.71
C MET A 1 -3.27 -8.10 -18.42
N ILE A 2 -3.50 -7.01 -17.68
CA ILE A 2 -3.73 -5.70 -18.32
C ILE A 2 -2.36 -5.11 -18.61
N ASN A 3 -2.08 -4.91 -19.89
CA ASN A 3 -0.88 -4.26 -20.38
C ASN A 3 -1.33 -2.96 -21.07
N PHE A 4 -1.17 -1.86 -20.36
CA PHE A 4 -1.31 -0.52 -20.91
C PHE A 4 -0.21 -0.27 -21.95
N THR A 5 -0.58 0.45 -23.00
CA THR A 5 0.37 1.18 -23.86
C THR A 5 1.05 2.29 -23.06
N ASN A 6 2.19 2.79 -23.56
CA ASN A 6 2.91 3.91 -22.90
C ASN A 6 2.02 5.15 -22.70
N GLU A 7 1.10 5.41 -23.64
CA GLU A 7 0.15 6.53 -23.54
C GLU A 7 -0.90 6.30 -22.44
N GLU A 8 -1.46 5.09 -22.37
CA GLU A 8 -2.43 4.71 -21.33
C GLU A 8 -1.78 4.73 -19.94
N GLU A 9 -0.56 4.23 -19.81
CA GLU A 9 0.19 4.27 -18.55
C GLU A 9 0.38 5.71 -18.07
N GLU A 10 0.77 6.61 -18.97
CA GLU A 10 0.94 8.03 -18.64
C GLU A 10 -0.37 8.71 -18.23
N ILE A 11 -1.49 8.35 -18.87
CA ILE A 11 -2.82 8.83 -18.49
C ILE A 11 -3.20 8.34 -17.09
N VAL A 12 -3.00 7.05 -16.80
CA VAL A 12 -3.34 6.45 -15.50
C VAL A 12 -2.44 7.02 -14.39
N ARG A 13 -1.14 7.21 -14.64
CA ARG A 13 -0.21 7.86 -13.72
C ARG A 13 -0.66 9.28 -13.40
N LYS A 14 -0.92 10.10 -14.42
CA LYS A 14 -1.46 11.46 -14.25
C LYS A 14 -2.76 11.46 -13.47
N ALA A 15 -3.67 10.52 -13.75
CA ALA A 15 -4.93 10.41 -13.02
C ALA A 15 -4.73 10.05 -11.54
N PHE A 16 -3.76 9.18 -11.23
CA PHE A 16 -3.40 8.82 -9.86
C PHE A 16 -2.74 9.98 -9.10
N ASP A 17 -1.96 10.83 -9.76
CA ASP A 17 -1.27 11.94 -9.10
C ASP A 17 -2.12 13.20 -8.92
N ARG A 18 -3.26 13.32 -9.62
CA ARG A 18 -4.23 14.41 -9.40
C ARG A 18 -4.68 14.50 -7.95
N ALA A 19 -5.06 15.70 -7.50
CA ALA A 19 -5.64 15.91 -6.17
C ALA A 19 -6.84 14.98 -5.93
N PHE A 20 -6.90 14.37 -4.73
CA PHE A 20 -8.01 13.49 -4.37
C PHE A 20 -9.33 14.27 -4.42
N GLN A 21 -10.31 13.71 -5.13
CA GLN A 21 -11.63 14.31 -5.28
C GLN A 21 -12.58 13.64 -4.32
N ASP A 22 -13.01 14.36 -3.29
CA ASP A 22 -13.87 13.84 -2.24
C ASP A 22 -15.04 14.78 -1.91
N PRO A 23 -16.00 14.95 -2.82
CA PRO A 23 -17.13 15.85 -2.62
C PRO A 23 -18.14 15.35 -1.57
N SER A 24 -17.91 14.20 -0.94
CA SER A 24 -18.86 13.56 -0.01
C SER A 24 -18.19 13.02 1.25
N ASP A 25 -16.98 13.50 1.55
CA ASP A 25 -16.18 13.13 2.74
C ASP A 25 -16.03 11.61 2.91
N LEU A 26 -15.90 10.89 1.79
CA LEU A 26 -15.70 9.44 1.75
C LEU A 26 -14.40 9.03 2.42
N SER A 27 -13.35 9.84 2.33
CA SER A 27 -12.09 9.60 3.04
C SER A 27 -12.28 9.62 4.55
N GLU A 28 -13.02 10.59 5.08
CA GLU A 28 -13.34 10.65 6.51
C GLU A 28 -14.19 9.46 6.93
N ARG A 29 -15.22 9.09 6.16
CA ARG A 29 -16.04 7.91 6.44
C ARG A 29 -15.21 6.62 6.44
N PHE A 30 -14.27 6.50 5.51
CA PHE A 30 -13.35 5.37 5.46
C PHE A 30 -12.43 5.35 6.70
N MET A 31 -11.86 6.49 7.09
CA MET A 31 -11.07 6.64 8.33
C MET A 31 -11.86 6.20 9.57
N LEU A 32 -13.09 6.70 9.71
CA LEU A 32 -13.98 6.35 10.82
C LEU A 32 -14.27 4.84 10.86
N PHE A 33 -14.48 4.22 9.70
CA PHE A 33 -14.71 2.78 9.60
C PHE A 33 -13.46 1.98 10.00
N ILE A 34 -12.28 2.32 9.48
CA ILE A 34 -11.02 1.64 9.84
C ILE A 34 -10.72 1.79 11.34
N ASN A 35 -10.92 2.98 11.91
CA ASN A 35 -10.75 3.21 13.34
C ASN A 35 -11.73 2.40 14.19
N LYS A 36 -12.98 2.24 13.72
CA LYS A 36 -13.95 1.37 14.37
C LYS A 36 -13.45 -0.08 14.39
N CYS A 37 -12.98 -0.59 13.25
CA CYS A 37 -12.43 -1.95 13.16
C CYS A 37 -11.20 -2.14 14.07
N SER A 38 -10.29 -1.16 14.14
CA SER A 38 -9.12 -1.22 15.03
C SER A 38 -9.54 -1.33 16.49
N ARG A 39 -10.50 -0.52 16.93
CA ARG A 39 -11.02 -0.56 18.30
C ARG A 39 -11.70 -1.89 18.63
N GLU A 40 -12.42 -2.46 17.68
CA GLU A 40 -13.07 -3.77 17.86
C GLU A 40 -12.03 -4.89 18.01
N TYR A 41 -10.97 -4.84 17.20
CA TYR A 41 -9.81 -5.73 17.35
C TYR A 41 -9.12 -5.58 18.72
N GLU A 42 -8.94 -4.34 19.22
CA GLU A 42 -8.29 -4.09 20.51
C GLU A 42 -9.11 -4.54 21.73
N THR A 43 -10.44 -4.58 21.59
CA THR A 43 -11.38 -4.83 22.70
C THR A 43 -11.90 -6.27 22.77
N THR A 44 -11.69 -7.06 21.72
CA THR A 44 -12.16 -8.45 21.62
C THR A 44 -10.98 -9.41 21.46
N LYS A 45 -11.20 -10.72 21.71
CA LYS A 45 -10.20 -11.78 21.46
C LYS A 45 -10.58 -12.67 20.29
N ASP A 46 -11.60 -12.28 19.54
CA ASP A 46 -12.21 -13.10 18.49
C ASP A 46 -11.43 -13.06 17.17
N TYR A 47 -10.51 -12.10 17.04
CA TYR A 47 -9.74 -11.86 15.83
C TYR A 47 -8.27 -12.28 16.01
N TYR A 48 -7.74 -13.00 15.03
CA TYR A 48 -6.34 -13.42 15.01
C TYR A 48 -5.37 -12.25 14.72
N ALA A 49 -5.78 -11.31 13.85
CA ALA A 49 -4.99 -10.15 13.45
C ALA A 49 -5.90 -9.06 12.82
N PRO A 50 -5.51 -7.78 12.82
CA PRO A 50 -6.30 -6.67 12.29
C PRO A 50 -6.14 -6.54 10.76
N TYR A 51 -6.50 -7.58 10.02
CA TYR A 51 -6.45 -7.55 8.56
C TYR A 51 -7.77 -7.09 7.95
N THR A 52 -7.66 -6.25 6.92
CA THR A 52 -8.81 -5.80 6.13
C THR A 52 -8.52 -5.90 4.64
N THR A 53 -9.56 -6.06 3.83
CA THR A 53 -9.44 -6.15 2.36
C THR A 53 -10.39 -5.15 1.71
N LEU A 54 -9.87 -4.35 0.79
CA LEU A 54 -10.67 -3.44 -0.03
C LEU A 54 -10.83 -4.01 -1.45
N ILE A 55 -12.03 -4.48 -1.78
CA ILE A 55 -12.35 -5.14 -3.07
C ILE A 55 -13.26 -4.23 -3.90
N GLN A 56 -12.85 -3.92 -5.13
CA GLN A 56 -13.65 -3.15 -6.10
C GLN A 56 -13.07 -3.30 -7.51
N ALA A 57 -13.87 -2.98 -8.54
CA ALA A 57 -13.43 -2.93 -9.93
C ALA A 57 -12.19 -2.02 -10.14
N SER A 58 -11.38 -2.28 -11.18
CA SER A 58 -10.20 -1.45 -11.49
C SER A 58 -10.59 -0.01 -11.86
N GLY A 59 -9.69 0.95 -11.63
CA GLY A 59 -9.91 2.36 -12.00
C GLY A 59 -10.86 3.15 -11.09
N THR A 60 -11.45 2.53 -10.07
CA THR A 60 -12.43 3.18 -9.18
C THR A 60 -11.82 4.02 -8.05
N GLY A 61 -10.50 4.22 -8.04
CA GLY A 61 -9.83 5.06 -7.05
C GLY A 61 -9.38 4.37 -5.75
N LYS A 62 -9.46 3.03 -5.63
CA LYS A 62 -8.97 2.29 -4.43
C LYS A 62 -7.56 2.70 -4.00
N SER A 63 -6.58 2.58 -4.90
CA SER A 63 -5.19 2.89 -4.60
C SER A 63 -4.99 4.37 -4.28
N LYS A 64 -5.82 5.25 -4.86
CA LYS A 64 -5.78 6.68 -4.58
C LYS A 64 -6.34 7.01 -3.19
N LEU A 65 -7.45 6.36 -2.80
CA LEU A 65 -8.00 6.45 -1.45
C LEU A 65 -6.97 6.01 -0.41
N LEU A 66 -6.29 4.88 -0.64
CA LEU A 66 -5.24 4.39 0.27
C LEU A 66 -4.00 5.30 0.30
N LYS A 67 -3.59 5.88 -0.84
CA LYS A 67 -2.52 6.90 -0.86
C LYS A 67 -2.90 8.14 -0.05
N ASN A 68 -4.13 8.64 -0.21
CA ASN A 68 -4.63 9.78 0.55
C ASN A 68 -4.72 9.48 2.05
N PHE A 69 -5.17 8.27 2.41
CA PHE A 69 -5.17 7.79 3.79
C PHE A 69 -3.76 7.76 4.39
N ALA A 70 -2.77 7.29 3.62
CA ALA A 70 -1.37 7.22 4.03
C ALA A 70 -0.71 8.58 4.26
N GLU A 71 -1.29 9.70 3.78
CA GLU A 71 -0.81 11.05 4.15
C GLU A 71 -1.07 11.39 5.62
N ASN A 72 -1.93 10.63 6.32
CA ASN A 72 -2.31 10.89 7.71
C ASN A 72 -1.78 9.83 8.69
N ILE A 73 -1.35 8.66 8.21
CA ILE A 73 -0.85 7.55 9.04
C ILE A 73 0.41 6.97 8.39
N MET A 74 1.45 6.73 9.19
CA MET A 74 2.68 6.08 8.74
C MET A 74 2.37 4.74 8.11
N THR A 75 2.59 4.63 6.79
CA THR A 75 2.15 3.49 5.98
C THR A 75 3.32 2.95 5.18
N VAL A 76 3.63 1.66 5.37
CA VAL A 76 4.56 0.95 4.49
C VAL A 76 3.80 0.51 3.24
N TYR A 77 4.10 1.13 2.10
CA TYR A 77 3.47 0.78 0.83
C TYR A 77 4.22 -0.38 0.15
N CYS A 78 3.48 -1.41 -0.27
CA CYS A 78 4.02 -2.53 -1.02
C CYS A 78 3.05 -2.97 -2.12
N CYS A 79 3.47 -2.86 -3.39
CA CYS A 79 2.71 -3.30 -4.55
C CYS A 79 3.28 -4.63 -5.06
N LEU A 80 2.53 -5.72 -4.85
CA LEU A 80 2.92 -7.09 -5.22
C LEU A 80 2.46 -7.52 -6.63
N ARG A 81 1.96 -6.57 -7.44
CA ARG A 81 1.49 -6.80 -8.82
C ARG A 81 2.53 -7.55 -9.65
N ASP A 82 2.12 -8.52 -10.47
CA ASP A 82 2.98 -9.28 -11.40
C ASP A 82 4.01 -8.41 -12.15
N SER A 83 5.23 -8.93 -12.32
CA SER A 83 6.36 -8.18 -12.94
C SER A 83 6.13 -7.84 -14.42
N LYS A 84 5.22 -8.52 -15.11
CA LYS A 84 4.87 -8.27 -16.51
C LYS A 84 3.70 -7.30 -16.68
N SER A 85 3.05 -6.85 -15.60
CA SER A 85 1.91 -5.94 -15.69
C SER A 85 2.37 -4.49 -15.70
N SER A 86 1.95 -3.71 -16.71
CA SER A 86 2.20 -2.26 -16.80
C SER A 86 1.15 -1.41 -16.07
N GLY A 87 0.47 -1.98 -15.07
CA GLY A 87 -0.53 -1.25 -14.29
C GLY A 87 0.08 -0.30 -13.28
N TYR A 88 -0.63 0.79 -12.96
CA TYR A 88 -0.21 1.78 -11.96
C TYR A 88 -1.04 1.67 -10.66
N PRO A 89 -0.45 1.86 -9.46
CA PRO A 89 0.96 2.14 -9.21
C PRO A 89 1.89 0.96 -9.53
N SER A 90 3.16 1.29 -9.82
CA SER A 90 4.21 0.34 -10.19
C SER A 90 4.46 -0.71 -9.11
N ARG A 91 4.92 -1.90 -9.52
CA ARG A 91 5.36 -2.98 -8.63
C ARG A 91 6.51 -2.49 -7.76
N SER A 92 6.47 -2.82 -6.46
CA SER A 92 7.56 -2.49 -5.53
C SER A 92 8.76 -3.40 -5.75
N HIS A 93 9.99 -2.87 -5.64
CA HIS A 93 11.20 -3.65 -5.83
C HIS A 93 11.29 -4.88 -4.90
N ILE A 94 10.86 -4.72 -3.64
CA ILE A 94 10.84 -5.78 -2.63
C ILE A 94 9.93 -6.97 -2.99
N ALA A 95 8.97 -6.76 -3.91
CA ALA A 95 8.04 -7.81 -4.32
C ALA A 95 8.75 -9.05 -4.90
N ASN A 96 9.91 -8.88 -5.54
CA ASN A 96 10.68 -10.03 -6.05
C ASN A 96 11.23 -10.89 -4.92
N THR A 97 11.70 -10.25 -3.83
CA THR A 97 12.17 -10.96 -2.64
C THR A 97 11.02 -11.63 -1.88
N LEU A 98 9.86 -10.97 -1.79
CA LEU A 98 8.71 -11.47 -1.05
C LEU A 98 7.90 -12.55 -1.78
N LEU A 99 7.99 -12.59 -3.12
CA LEU A 99 7.25 -13.53 -3.97
C LEU A 99 8.16 -14.59 -4.62
N ARG A 100 9.45 -14.64 -4.27
CA ARG A 100 10.32 -15.72 -4.74
C ARG A 100 9.81 -17.05 -4.19
N GLU A 101 10.11 -18.13 -4.90
CA GLU A 101 9.90 -19.47 -4.36
C GLU A 101 10.88 -19.69 -3.19
N PHE A 102 10.36 -20.26 -2.10
CA PHE A 102 11.13 -20.61 -0.92
C PHE A 102 11.25 -22.13 -0.86
N GLU A 103 12.47 -22.63 -0.65
CA GLU A 103 12.74 -24.07 -0.55
C GLU A 103 12.11 -24.69 0.71
N ASN A 104 11.96 -23.89 1.78
CA ASN A 104 11.36 -24.31 3.03
C ASN A 104 10.65 -23.13 3.74
N GLU A 105 9.75 -23.48 4.66
CA GLU A 105 8.95 -22.53 5.44
C GLU A 105 9.81 -21.60 6.30
N ARG A 106 10.92 -22.11 6.86
CA ARG A 106 11.79 -21.32 7.74
C ARG A 106 12.39 -20.12 6.99
N ASP A 107 12.85 -20.32 5.77
CA ASP A 107 13.42 -19.25 4.95
C ASP A 107 12.38 -18.20 4.57
N ALA A 108 11.14 -18.63 4.30
CA ALA A 108 10.01 -17.72 4.08
C ALA A 108 9.74 -16.87 5.32
N ILE A 109 9.60 -17.50 6.49
CA ILE A 109 9.37 -16.82 7.77
C ILE A 109 10.49 -15.81 8.06
N VAL A 110 11.76 -16.23 7.95
CA VAL A 110 12.90 -15.35 8.19
C VAL A 110 12.88 -14.15 7.23
N THR A 111 12.55 -14.37 5.96
CA THR A 111 12.47 -13.30 4.96
C THR A 111 11.35 -12.30 5.28
N TYR A 112 10.15 -12.76 5.62
CA TYR A 112 9.03 -11.88 5.98
C TYR A 112 9.29 -11.13 7.29
N LEU A 113 9.84 -11.80 8.31
CA LEU A 113 10.22 -11.15 9.56
C LEU A 113 11.31 -10.10 9.35
N ALA A 114 12.33 -10.41 8.55
CA ALA A 114 13.38 -9.45 8.22
C ALA A 114 12.82 -8.21 7.51
N TYR A 115 11.88 -8.40 6.57
CA TYR A 115 11.20 -7.28 5.90
C TYR A 115 10.42 -6.41 6.89
N ILE A 116 9.59 -7.02 7.75
CA ILE A 116 8.81 -6.29 8.76
C ILE A 116 9.74 -5.54 9.73
N CYS A 117 10.78 -6.20 10.23
CA CYS A 117 11.78 -5.57 11.11
C CYS A 117 12.48 -4.38 10.43
N ALA A 118 12.87 -4.52 9.16
CA ALA A 118 13.49 -3.44 8.40
C ALA A 118 12.55 -2.25 8.22
N CYS A 119 11.26 -2.50 7.99
CA CYS A 119 10.24 -1.45 7.94
C CYS A 119 10.11 -0.70 9.26
N PHE A 120 10.05 -1.41 10.39
CA PHE A 120 9.99 -0.79 11.71
C PHE A 120 11.25 0.01 12.05
N GLN A 121 12.43 -0.53 11.75
CA GLN A 121 13.70 0.18 11.94
C GLN A 121 13.72 1.48 11.13
N LYS A 122 13.32 1.43 9.86
CA LYS A 122 13.24 2.62 9.01
C LYS A 122 12.23 3.64 9.51
N LEU A 123 11.07 3.19 9.99
CA LEU A 123 10.07 4.08 10.60
C LEU A 123 10.58 4.74 11.88
N GLN A 124 11.35 4.04 12.71
CA GLN A 124 11.93 4.59 13.95
C GLN A 124 13.01 5.65 13.69
N GLU A 125 13.78 5.49 12.60
CA GLU A 125 14.79 6.44 12.18
C GLU A 125 14.21 7.69 11.47
N PHE A 126 12.96 7.60 11.01
CA PHE A 126 12.35 8.64 10.19
C PHE A 126 11.83 9.80 11.03
N ASN A 127 12.34 11.00 10.75
CA ASN A 127 11.91 12.25 11.36
C ASN A 127 11.25 13.14 10.29
N GLY A 128 9.96 12.89 10.04
CA GLY A 128 9.15 13.64 9.08
C GLY A 128 7.66 13.34 9.24
N SER A 129 6.85 13.96 8.39
CA SER A 129 5.41 13.76 8.32
C SER A 129 5.03 12.46 7.57
N CYS A 130 3.82 11.95 7.81
CA CYS A 130 3.28 10.79 7.07
C CYS A 130 3.25 11.03 5.55
N LYS A 131 3.00 12.28 5.15
CA LYS A 131 3.03 12.69 3.75
C LYS A 131 4.42 12.57 3.13
N GLU A 132 5.45 13.12 3.79
CA GLU A 132 6.83 12.99 3.32
C GLU A 132 7.26 11.52 3.24
N TRP A 133 6.84 10.71 4.22
CA TRP A 133 7.10 9.27 4.23
C TRP A 133 6.49 8.57 3.01
N ILE A 134 5.19 8.74 2.74
CA ILE A 134 4.53 8.05 1.62
C ILE A 134 5.01 8.59 0.26
N ASP A 135 5.34 9.87 0.17
CA ASP A 135 5.90 10.46 -1.04
C ASP A 135 7.29 9.89 -1.35
N GLU A 136 8.14 9.68 -0.34
CA GLU A 136 9.43 8.99 -0.54
C GLU A 136 9.23 7.56 -1.07
N HIS A 137 8.26 6.83 -0.54
CA HIS A 137 8.00 5.43 -0.88
C HIS A 137 7.26 5.24 -2.20
N THR A 138 6.53 6.25 -2.68
CA THR A 138 5.72 6.15 -3.90
C THR A 138 6.34 6.87 -5.09
N ASN A 139 7.09 7.96 -4.89
CA ASN A 139 7.72 8.72 -5.97
C ASN A 139 9.07 8.10 -6.42
N LYS A 140 9.81 7.42 -5.52
CA LYS A 140 11.11 6.79 -5.84
C LYS A 140 11.02 5.41 -6.51
N ASN A 141 9.83 4.84 -6.73
CA ASN A 141 9.69 3.60 -7.53
C ASN A 141 9.81 3.84 -9.06
N SER A 142 10.35 4.98 -9.47
CA SER A 142 10.48 5.42 -10.87
C SER A 142 11.94 5.57 -11.33
N GLN A 143 12.91 5.03 -10.58
CA GLN A 143 14.33 4.98 -10.97
C GLN A 143 14.88 3.56 -10.84
#